data_AF-A0A934A1U5-F1
#
_entry.id   AF-A0A934A1U5-F1
#
_cell.length_a   1.000
_cell.length_b   1.000
_cell.length_c   1.000
_cell.angle_alpha   90.00
_cell.angle_beta   90.00
_cell.angle_gamma   90.00
#
_symmetry.space_group_name_H-M   'P 1'
#
loop_
_entity.id
_entity.type
_entity.pdbx_description
1 polymer ?
#
loop_
_entity_poly.entity_id
_entity_poly.type
_entity_poly.pdbx_seq_one_letter_code
_entity_poly.pdbx_strand_id
1 'polypeptide(L)'
;MNLSDIRNLSKDDLLDALGLQTRRTAMDVVLPGLGLFAAGLLVGAGLGLLLAPKSGTELRADLADRIGTAGEKTSGQMAETTPSL
;
A
#
# COMPACT_ATOMS: atom_id res chain seq x y z
N MET A 1 -15.97 36.99 -14.73
CA MET A 1 -15.25 35.73 -14.98
C MET A 1 -14.32 35.52 -13.79
N ASN A 2 -14.64 34.55 -12.94
CA ASN A 2 -14.04 34.42 -11.62
C ASN A 2 -12.72 33.62 -11.71
N LEU A 3 -11.73 34.02 -10.93
CA LEU A 3 -10.42 33.34 -10.84
C LEU A 3 -10.53 31.88 -10.36
N SER A 4 -11.62 31.56 -9.68
CA SER A 4 -11.94 30.20 -9.21
C SER A 4 -12.29 29.25 -10.36
N ASP A 5 -12.82 29.75 -11.47
CA ASP A 5 -13.23 28.92 -12.61
C ASP A 5 -11.99 28.37 -13.35
N ILE A 6 -10.92 29.17 -13.43
CA ILE A 6 -9.66 28.81 -14.10
C ILE A 6 -8.88 27.74 -13.30
N ARG A 7 -8.91 27.79 -11.96
CA ARG A 7 -8.19 26.81 -11.13
C ARG A 7 -8.86 25.44 -11.06
N ASN A 8 -10.19 25.37 -11.17
CA ASN A 8 -10.89 24.09 -11.16
C ASN A 8 -10.62 23.30 -12.45
N LEU A 9 -10.69 23.95 -13.61
CA LEU A 9 -10.37 23.33 -14.91
C LEU A 9 -9.00 22.67 -14.92
N SER A 10 -7.97 23.36 -14.44
CA SER A 10 -6.61 22.79 -14.42
C SER A 10 -6.44 21.66 -13.41
N LYS A 11 -7.16 21.66 -12.28
CA LYS A 11 -7.13 20.53 -11.34
C LYS A 11 -7.80 19.31 -11.94
N ASP A 12 -8.99 19.48 -12.50
CA ASP A 12 -9.78 18.39 -13.05
C ASP A 12 -9.10 17.79 -14.28
N ASP A 13 -8.47 18.60 -15.14
CA ASP A 13 -7.65 18.11 -16.27
C ASP A 13 -6.35 17.43 -15.80
N LEU A 14 -5.72 17.89 -14.72
CA LEU A 14 -4.57 17.20 -14.14
C LEU A 14 -4.98 15.89 -13.48
N LEU A 15 -6.14 15.86 -12.83
CA LEU A 15 -6.75 14.64 -12.33
C LEU A 15 -7.02 13.71 -13.52
N ASP A 16 -7.58 14.18 -14.63
CA ASP A 16 -7.86 13.36 -15.81
C ASP A 16 -6.60 12.84 -16.52
N ALA A 17 -5.57 13.69 -16.66
CA ALA A 17 -4.27 13.33 -17.23
C ALA A 17 -3.47 12.35 -16.34
N LEU A 18 -3.69 12.39 -15.02
CA LEU A 18 -3.17 11.40 -14.06
C LEU A 18 -4.06 10.13 -14.00
N GLY A 19 -5.13 10.04 -14.79
CA GLY A 19 -6.10 8.94 -14.74
C GLY A 19 -7.00 8.96 -13.49
N LEU A 20 -7.00 10.06 -12.76
CA LEU A 20 -7.81 10.35 -11.58
C LEU A 20 -9.22 10.90 -11.91
N GLN A 21 -9.86 10.42 -12.98
CA GLN A 21 -11.32 10.21 -12.99
C GLN A 21 -11.73 9.08 -12.00
N THR A 22 -10.96 8.97 -10.91
CA THR A 22 -10.77 7.88 -9.95
C THR A 22 -11.66 8.11 -8.75
N ARG A 23 -12.97 8.00 -8.97
CA ARG A 23 -13.83 7.52 -7.89
C ARG A 23 -14.88 6.53 -8.35
N ARG A 24 -15.28 6.56 -9.63
CA ARG A 24 -16.13 5.51 -10.21
C ARG A 24 -15.33 4.45 -10.95
N THR A 25 -14.55 4.81 -11.96
CA THR A 25 -13.83 3.83 -12.79
C THR A 25 -12.73 3.06 -12.05
N ALA A 26 -11.86 3.73 -11.29
CA ALA A 26 -10.81 3.02 -10.55
C ALA A 26 -11.39 2.14 -9.43
N MET A 27 -12.47 2.59 -8.77
CA MET A 27 -13.15 1.76 -7.77
C MET A 27 -13.90 0.59 -8.43
N ASP A 28 -14.47 0.76 -9.62
CA ASP A 28 -15.14 -0.32 -10.37
C ASP A 28 -14.18 -1.42 -10.84
N VAL A 29 -12.90 -1.10 -11.06
CA VAL A 29 -11.87 -2.10 -11.40
C VAL A 29 -11.21 -2.67 -10.14
N VAL A 30 -10.93 -1.82 -9.15
CA VAL A 30 -10.23 -2.21 -7.92
C VAL A 30 -11.13 -2.97 -6.95
N LEU A 31 -12.43 -2.66 -6.83
CA LEU A 31 -13.36 -3.43 -5.97
C LEU A 31 -13.39 -4.93 -6.33
N PRO A 32 -13.68 -5.31 -7.58
CA PRO A 32 -13.67 -6.72 -7.96
C PRO A 32 -12.27 -7.31 -7.93
N GLY A 33 -11.24 -6.56 -8.33
CA GLY A 33 -9.84 -6.99 -8.24
C GLY A 33 -9.39 -7.27 -6.80
N LEU A 34 -9.84 -6.47 -5.83
CA LEU A 34 -9.54 -6.63 -4.41
C LEU A 34 -10.19 -7.89 -3.83
N GLY A 35 -11.40 -8.24 -4.28
CA GLY A 35 -12.06 -9.49 -3.90
C GLY A 35 -11.28 -10.72 -4.36
N LEU A 36 -10.88 -10.74 -5.64
CA LEU A 36 -10.03 -11.80 -6.21
C LEU A 36 -8.66 -11.87 -5.54
N PHE A 37 -8.04 -10.73 -5.28
CA PHE A 37 -6.77 -10.64 -4.57
C PHE A 37 -6.87 -11.17 -3.15
N ALA A 38 -7.88 -10.76 -2.38
CA ALA A 38 -8.10 -11.22 -1.01
C ALA A 38 -8.37 -12.73 -0.97
N ALA A 39 -9.17 -13.25 -1.90
CA ALA A 39 -9.39 -14.69 -2.04
C ALA A 39 -8.09 -15.43 -2.33
N GLY A 40 -7.28 -14.93 -3.27
CA GLY A 40 -5.95 -15.49 -3.58
C GLY A 40 -5.00 -15.45 -2.38
N LEU A 41 -5.00 -14.37 -1.61
CA LEU A 41 -4.20 -14.24 -0.39
C LEU A 41 -4.60 -15.29 0.66
N LEU A 42 -5.90 -15.49 0.88
CA LEU A 42 -6.39 -16.50 1.83
C LEU A 42 -6.03 -17.92 1.40
N VAL A 43 -6.19 -18.23 0.11
CA VAL A 43 -5.82 -19.55 -0.44
C VAL A 43 -4.30 -19.74 -0.36
N GLY A 44 -3.51 -18.76 -0.79
CA GLY A 44 -2.06 -18.82 -0.76
C GLY A 44 -1.49 -18.89 0.65
N ALA A 45 -2.01 -18.10 1.58
CA ALA A 45 -1.63 -18.15 2.99
C ALA A 45 -2.08 -19.46 3.66
N GLY A 46 -3.29 -19.95 3.35
CA GLY A 46 -3.78 -21.24 3.85
C GLY A 46 -2.90 -22.40 3.40
N LEU A 47 -2.55 -22.46 2.12
CA LEU A 47 -1.63 -23.46 1.59
C LEU A 47 -0.20 -23.27 2.11
N GLY A 48 0.29 -22.03 2.19
CA GLY A 48 1.62 -21.72 2.72
C GLY A 48 1.76 -22.10 4.19
N LEU A 49 0.73 -21.88 5.01
CA LEU A 49 0.72 -22.25 6.41
C LEU A 49 0.55 -23.77 6.61
N LEU A 50 -0.20 -24.45 5.73
CA LEU A 50 -0.29 -25.91 5.72
C LEU A 50 1.02 -26.58 5.26
N LEU A 51 1.69 -26.02 4.24
CA LEU A 51 2.88 -26.60 3.63
C LEU A 51 4.16 -26.25 4.40
N ALA A 52 4.20 -25.09 5.03
CA ALA A 52 5.21 -24.72 6.01
C ALA A 52 4.58 -24.68 7.41
N PRO A 53 4.33 -25.84 8.06
CA PRO A 53 3.96 -25.88 9.46
C PRO A 53 5.21 -25.57 10.31
N LYS A 54 5.73 -24.34 10.19
CA LYS A 54 6.77 -23.87 11.10
C LYS A 54 6.07 -23.43 12.37
N SER A 55 6.40 -24.07 13.49
CA SER A 55 5.79 -23.84 14.80
C SER A 55 5.63 -22.34 15.08
N GLY A 56 4.41 -21.91 15.43
CA GLY A 56 4.07 -20.50 15.61
C GLY A 56 4.93 -19.74 16.63
N THR A 57 5.71 -20.45 17.45
CA THR A 57 6.73 -19.91 18.36
C THR A 57 7.96 -19.40 17.61
N GLU A 58 8.44 -20.15 16.62
CA GLU A 58 9.62 -19.79 15.84
C GLU A 58 9.31 -18.68 14.82
N LEU A 59 8.08 -18.66 14.29
CA LEU A 59 7.58 -17.59 13.43
C LEU A 59 7.54 -16.23 14.13
N ARG A 60 7.20 -16.16 15.43
CA ARG A 60 7.23 -14.89 16.18
C ARG A 60 8.65 -14.41 16.44
N ALA A 61 9.58 -15.33 16.74
CA ALA A 61 10.98 -14.99 16.91
C ALA A 61 11.57 -14.44 15.60
N ASP A 62 11.37 -15.15 14.48
CA ASP A 62 11.85 -14.73 13.15
C ASP A 62 11.16 -13.44 12.66
N LEU A 63 9.85 -13.30 12.90
CA LEU A 63 9.10 -12.12 12.48
C LEU A 63 9.45 -10.90 13.34
N ALA A 64 9.66 -11.06 14.64
CA ALA A 64 10.15 -9.97 15.51
C ALA A 64 11.53 -9.49 15.06
N ASP A 65 12.43 -10.41 14.74
CA ASP A 65 13.79 -10.09 14.30
C ASP A 65 13.79 -9.38 12.93
N ARG A 66 12.95 -9.85 12.00
CA ARG A 66 12.78 -9.24 10.66
C ARG A 66 12.02 -7.92 10.69
N ILE A 67 11.01 -7.76 11.54
CA ILE A 67 10.28 -6.49 11.70
C ILE A 67 11.16 -5.46 12.41
N GLY A 68 11.92 -5.87 13.43
CA GLY A 68 12.90 -5.00 14.10
C GLY A 68 13.92 -4.46 13.11
N THR A 69 14.55 -5.33 12.33
CA THR A 69 15.54 -4.92 11.32
C THR A 69 14.94 -4.18 10.12
N ALA A 70 13.72 -4.51 9.69
CA ALA A 70 13.04 -3.74 8.64
C ALA A 70 12.69 -2.34 9.14
N GLY A 71 12.07 -2.23 10.32
CA GLY A 71 11.73 -0.96 10.96
C GLY A 71 12.94 -0.09 11.24
N GLU A 72 14.09 -0.69 11.59
CA GLU A 72 15.33 0.04 11.81
C GLU A 72 15.96 0.53 10.50
N LYS A 73 15.79 -0.20 9.39
CA LYS A 73 16.22 0.26 8.05
C LYS A 73 15.33 1.37 7.50
N THR A 74 14.03 1.35 7.79
CA THR A 74 13.11 2.45 7.43
C THR A 74 13.30 3.65 8.35
N SER A 75 13.46 3.45 9.67
CA SER A 75 13.74 4.54 10.63
C SER A 75 15.13 5.13 10.46
N GLY A 76 16.14 4.33 10.10
CA GLY A 76 17.49 4.81 9.81
C GLY A 76 17.51 5.75 8.60
N GLN A 77 16.75 5.45 7.54
CA GLN A 77 16.61 6.36 6.40
C GLN A 77 15.76 7.61 6.71
N MET A 78 14.83 7.53 7.67
CA MET A 78 14.04 8.69 8.12
C MET A 78 14.82 9.58 9.10
N ALA A 79 15.70 9.00 9.92
CA ALA A 79 16.55 9.71 10.86
C ALA A 79 17.70 10.44 10.16
N GLU A 80 18.20 9.92 9.03
CA GLU A 80 19.27 10.56 8.26
C GLU A 80 18.81 11.81 7.47
N THR A 81 17.50 11.98 7.23
CA THR A 81 16.97 13.13 6.46
C THR A 81 16.41 14.28 7.30
N THR A 82 16.62 14.33 8.62
CA THR A 82 16.32 15.56 9.39
C THR A 82 17.52 16.50 9.29
N PRO A 83 17.48 17.52 8.42
CA PRO A 83 18.58 18.46 8.29
C PRO A 83 18.57 19.34 9.54
N SER A 84 19.71 19.38 10.24
CA SER A 84 19.99 20.39 11.24
C SER A 84 19.87 21.78 10.60
N LEU A 85 18.86 22.55 11.00
CA LEU A 85 18.77 24.01 10.85
C LEU A 85 18.88 24.65 12.23
#